data_AF-A0A0F3RFL7-F1
#
_entry.id   AF-A0A0F3RFL7-F1
#
_cell.length_a   1.000
_cell.length_b   1.000
_cell.length_c   1.000
_cell.angle_alpha   90.00
_cell.angle_beta   90.00
_cell.angle_gamma   90.00
#
_symmetry.space_group_name_H-M   'P 1'
#
loop_
_entity.id
_entity.type
_entity.pdbx_description
1 polymer ?
#
loop_
_entity_poly.entity_id
_entity_poly.type
_entity_poly.pdbx_seq_one_letter_code
_entity_poly.pdbx_strand_id
1 'polypeptide(L)'
;MELLELIIDPTIKAEVIERVSEFLTKTLGKIIVKCNDTPGFIANIVGCFLLELVACKAISQNLDVATIDKIFTTFLGLPSTGIFGLYDLIGYDVMKLISSSLLTSLPANDAYHKIYVKTPVLDKMIEEAVNWT
;
A
#
# COMPACT_ATOMS: atom_id res chain seq x y z
N MET A 1 7.37 -11.42 -8.00
CA MET A 1 6.47 -11.36 -6.84
C MET A 1 5.56 -12.57 -6.84
N GLU A 2 5.67 -13.39 -5.79
CA GLU A 2 4.97 -14.69 -5.67
C GLU A 2 3.62 -14.57 -4.97
N LEU A 3 3.44 -13.57 -4.10
CA LEU A 3 2.19 -13.32 -3.37
C LEU A 3 1.03 -12.99 -4.32
N LEU A 4 -0.14 -13.57 -4.04
CA LEU A 4 -1.42 -13.22 -4.66
C LEU A 4 -2.53 -13.24 -3.60
N GLU A 5 -3.28 -12.15 -3.51
CA GLU A 5 -4.49 -12.08 -2.69
C GLU A 5 -5.69 -12.56 -3.51
N LEU A 6 -6.35 -13.62 -3.05
CA LEU A 6 -7.54 -14.18 -3.68
C LEU A 6 -8.77 -13.79 -2.87
N ILE A 7 -9.57 -12.87 -3.41
CA ILE A 7 -10.79 -12.40 -2.78
C ILE A 7 -11.87 -13.47 -2.92
N ILE A 8 -12.45 -13.89 -1.80
CA ILE A 8 -13.48 -14.94 -1.76
C ILE A 8 -14.85 -14.32 -1.52
N ASP A 9 -15.73 -14.43 -2.51
CA ASP A 9 -17.14 -14.09 -2.37
C ASP A 9 -17.97 -15.36 -2.03
N PRO A 10 -18.80 -15.34 -0.96
CA PRO A 10 -19.61 -16.50 -0.55
C PRO A 10 -20.61 -17.01 -1.60
N THR A 11 -20.96 -16.20 -2.60
CA THR A 11 -21.87 -16.58 -3.70
C THR A 11 -21.18 -17.47 -4.75
N ILE A 12 -19.84 -17.52 -4.76
CA ILE A 12 -19.07 -18.32 -5.71
C ILE A 12 -18.96 -19.76 -5.21
N LYS A 13 -19.23 -20.72 -6.10
CA LYS A 13 -19.11 -22.14 -5.81
C LYS A 13 -17.67 -22.49 -5.41
N ALA A 14 -17.52 -23.27 -4.34
CA ALA A 14 -16.21 -23.71 -3.83
C ALA A 14 -15.32 -24.39 -4.90
N GLU A 15 -15.93 -25.14 -5.82
CA GLU A 15 -15.21 -25.79 -6.94
C GLU A 15 -14.52 -24.78 -7.87
N VAL A 16 -15.13 -23.61 -8.09
CA VAL A 16 -14.54 -22.56 -8.94
C VAL A 16 -13.34 -21.93 -8.22
N ILE A 17 -13.49 -21.63 -6.93
CA ILE A 17 -12.40 -21.10 -6.10
C ILE A 17 -11.23 -22.06 -6.08
N GLU A 18 -11.48 -23.37 -5.93
CA GLU A 18 -10.43 -24.38 -5.92
C GLU A 18 -9.73 -24.48 -7.27
N ARG A 19 -10.49 -24.55 -8.38
CA ARG A 19 -9.91 -24.62 -9.72
C ARG A 19 -9.03 -23.42 -10.05
N VAL A 20 -9.46 -22.22 -9.67
CA VAL A 20 -8.66 -21.00 -9.82
C VAL A 20 -7.42 -21.07 -8.93
N SER A 21 -7.57 -21.51 -7.68
CA SER A 21 -6.45 -21.63 -6.73
C SER A 21 -5.38 -22.61 -7.23
N GLU A 22 -5.80 -23.76 -7.76
CA GLU A 22 -4.89 -24.75 -8.35
C GLU A 22 -4.15 -24.20 -9.56
N PHE A 23 -4.83 -23.48 -10.45
CA PHE A 23 -4.19 -22.87 -11.60
C PHE A 23 -3.13 -21.84 -11.18
N LEU A 24 -3.49 -20.93 -10.28
CA LEU A 24 -2.60 -19.87 -9.78
C LEU A 24 -1.37 -20.45 -9.07
N THR A 25 -1.55 -21.52 -8.28
CA THR A 25 -0.44 -22.16 -7.56
C THR A 25 0.40 -23.06 -8.46
N LYS A 26 -0.20 -24.02 -9.16
CA LYS A 26 0.52 -25.05 -9.93
C LYS A 26 1.05 -24.55 -11.26
N THR A 27 0.35 -23.61 -11.92
CA THR A 27 0.73 -23.12 -13.26
C THR A 27 1.49 -21.80 -13.18
N LEU A 28 1.05 -20.86 -12.34
CA LEU A 28 1.68 -19.53 -12.23
C LEU A 28 2.67 -19.40 -11.06
N GLY A 29 2.84 -20.44 -10.23
CA GLY A 29 3.78 -20.44 -9.11
C GLY A 29 3.44 -19.41 -8.03
N LYS A 30 2.16 -19.04 -7.87
CA LYS A 30 1.73 -18.05 -6.89
C LYS A 30 1.51 -18.68 -5.52
N ILE A 31 1.77 -17.88 -4.49
CA ILE A 31 1.40 -18.17 -3.10
C ILE A 31 0.12 -17.39 -2.81
N ILE A 32 -0.97 -18.12 -2.62
CA ILE A 32 -2.30 -17.54 -2.42
C ILE A 32 -2.53 -17.21 -0.95
N VAL A 33 -2.98 -16.00 -0.69
CA VAL A 33 -3.61 -15.60 0.58
C VAL A 33 -5.08 -15.31 0.29
N LYS A 34 -5.98 -16.11 0.88
CA LYS A 34 -7.42 -15.86 0.76
C LYS A 34 -7.80 -14.67 1.64
N CYS A 35 -8.53 -13.70 1.10
CA CYS A 35 -8.95 -12.52 1.83
C CYS A 35 -10.42 -12.18 1.59
N ASN A 36 -10.97 -11.35 2.48
CA ASN A 36 -12.32 -10.81 2.32
C ASN A 36 -12.34 -9.70 1.27
N ASP A 37 -13.53 -9.42 0.75
CA ASP A 37 -13.76 -8.26 -0.12
C ASP A 37 -13.87 -6.98 0.72
N THR A 38 -12.71 -6.51 1.18
CA THR A 38 -12.56 -5.26 1.94
C THR A 38 -11.68 -4.28 1.18
N PRO A 39 -11.91 -2.95 1.28
CA PRO A 39 -11.11 -1.96 0.58
C PRO A 39 -9.62 -2.13 0.85
N GLY A 40 -8.83 -2.29 -0.22
CA GLY A 40 -7.38 -2.47 -0.11
C GLY A 40 -6.93 -3.86 0.38
N PHE A 41 -7.83 -4.84 0.44
CA PHE A 41 -7.53 -6.24 0.78
C PHE A 41 -6.70 -6.36 2.06
N ILE A 42 -5.50 -6.97 2.03
CA ILE A 42 -4.60 -7.06 3.19
C ILE A 42 -3.36 -6.19 2.96
N ALA A 43 -2.66 -6.39 1.85
CA ALA A 43 -1.39 -5.74 1.58
C ALA A 43 -1.55 -4.22 1.43
N ASN A 44 -2.55 -3.77 0.66
CA ASN A 44 -2.72 -2.33 0.45
C ASN A 44 -3.21 -1.63 1.72
N ILE A 45 -4.18 -2.19 2.46
CA ILE A 45 -4.69 -1.51 3.67
C ILE A 45 -3.60 -1.39 4.75
N VAL A 46 -2.83 -2.45 5.02
CA VAL A 46 -1.77 -2.44 6.03
C VAL A 46 -0.55 -1.66 5.56
N GLY A 47 -0.12 -1.91 4.32
CA GLY A 47 1.06 -1.28 3.72
C GLY A 47 0.87 0.22 3.55
N CYS A 48 -0.23 0.65 2.94
CA CYS A 48 -0.50 2.07 2.74
C CYS A 48 -0.72 2.79 4.08
N PHE A 49 -1.34 2.13 5.07
CA PHE A 49 -1.45 2.71 6.40
C PHE A 49 -0.08 3.01 7.01
N LEU A 50 0.85 2.04 6.94
CA LEU A 50 2.21 2.25 7.45
C LEU A 50 2.93 3.35 6.69
N LEU A 51 2.90 3.31 5.36
CA LEU A 51 3.58 4.28 4.50
C LEU A 51 3.06 5.71 4.77
N GLU A 52 1.74 5.91 4.76
CA GLU A 52 1.13 7.22 5.01
C GLU A 52 1.39 7.72 6.43
N LEU A 53 1.29 6.85 7.44
CA LEU A 53 1.57 7.20 8.83
C LEU A 53 3.00 7.75 8.98
N VAL A 54 3.98 7.05 8.40
CA VAL A 54 5.38 7.43 8.52
C VAL A 54 5.68 8.68 7.69
N ALA A 55 5.18 8.76 6.46
CA ALA A 55 5.36 9.93 5.60
C ALA A 55 4.78 11.20 6.23
N CYS A 56 3.53 11.15 6.71
CA CYS A 56 2.89 12.30 7.36
C CYS A 56 3.60 12.71 8.65
N LYS A 57 4.11 11.76 9.44
CA LYS A 57 4.91 12.06 10.64
C LYS A 57 6.26 12.68 10.30
N ALA A 58 6.96 12.15 9.30
CA ALA A 58 8.24 12.69 8.89
C ALA A 58 8.12 14.14 8.42
N ILE A 59 7.10 14.45 7.63
CA ILE A 59 6.83 15.82 7.16
C ILE A 59 6.46 16.74 8.32
N SER A 60 5.50 16.33 9.16
CA SER A 60 5.01 17.18 10.26
C SER A 60 6.05 17.46 11.35
N GLN A 61 6.99 16.54 11.56
CA GLN A 61 8.04 16.65 12.56
C GLN A 61 9.40 17.02 11.97
N ASN A 62 9.46 17.29 10.66
CA ASN A 62 10.69 17.60 9.92
C ASN A 62 11.82 16.59 10.18
N LEU A 63 11.49 15.30 10.12
CA LEU A 63 12.41 14.20 10.34
C LEU A 63 13.18 13.86 9.06
N ASP A 64 14.43 13.44 9.23
CA ASP A 64 15.26 12.99 8.12
C ASP A 64 14.78 11.63 7.57
N VAL A 65 14.39 11.63 6.30
CA VAL A 65 13.86 10.45 5.59
C VAL A 65 14.89 9.32 5.49
N ALA A 66 16.17 9.66 5.30
CA ALA A 66 17.25 8.68 5.18
C ALA A 66 17.48 7.93 6.50
N THR A 67 17.43 8.66 7.62
CA THR A 67 17.50 8.07 8.97
C THR A 67 16.30 7.16 9.24
N ILE A 68 15.08 7.56 8.83
CA ILE A 68 13.89 6.72 8.98
C ILE A 68 14.06 5.43 8.19
N ASP A 69 14.40 5.49 6.91
CA ASP A 69 14.60 4.28 6.09
C ASP A 69 15.67 3.37 6.68
N LYS A 70 16.77 3.93 7.18
CA LYS A 70 17.80 3.15 7.86
C LYS A 70 17.26 2.44 9.10
N ILE A 71 16.41 3.09 9.89
CA ILE A 71 15.79 2.48 11.07
C ILE A 71 14.89 1.31 10.66
N PHE A 72 13.99 1.54 9.70
CA PHE A 72 13.03 0.53 9.26
C PHE A 72 13.70 -0.68 8.61
N THR A 73 14.75 -0.46 7.82
CA THR A 73 15.51 -1.54 7.20
C THR A 73 16.41 -2.29 8.18
N THR A 74 17.18 -1.58 9.00
CA THR A 74 18.20 -2.19 9.88
C THR A 74 17.58 -2.85 11.11
N PHE A 75 16.56 -2.23 11.71
CA PHE A 75 16.03 -2.67 13.00
C PHE A 75 14.63 -3.29 12.91
N LEU A 76 13.83 -2.95 11.90
CA LEU A 76 12.46 -3.47 11.74
C LEU A 76 12.32 -4.51 10.62
N GLY A 77 13.41 -4.82 9.91
CA GLY A 77 13.46 -5.91 8.93
C GLY A 77 12.70 -5.62 7.64
N LEU A 78 12.42 -4.36 7.31
CA LEU A 78 11.85 -4.01 6.00
C LEU A 78 12.88 -4.27 4.88
N PRO A 79 12.43 -4.52 3.63
CA PRO A 79 13.30 -4.61 2.47
C PRO A 79 14.18 -3.36 2.30
N SER A 80 15.26 -3.46 1.53
CA SER A 80 16.24 -2.38 1.34
C SER A 80 15.66 -1.06 0.81
N THR A 81 14.45 -1.08 0.27
CA THR A 81 13.70 0.11 -0.14
C THR A 81 13.26 1.00 1.03
N GLY A 82 13.23 0.48 2.26
CA GLY A 82 12.71 1.24 3.40
C GLY A 82 11.26 1.67 3.23
N ILE A 83 10.90 2.80 3.83
CA ILE A 83 9.60 3.45 3.70
C ILE A 83 9.60 4.36 2.48
N PHE A 84 10.51 5.34 2.42
CA PHE A 84 10.49 6.38 1.40
C PHE A 84 10.98 5.86 0.05
N GLY A 85 11.98 4.98 0.03
CA GLY A 85 12.36 4.31 -1.23
C GLY A 85 11.28 3.39 -1.78
N LEU A 86 10.43 2.78 -0.93
CA LEU A 86 9.24 2.04 -1.40
C LEU A 86 8.17 3.01 -1.92
N TYR A 87 7.97 4.12 -1.22
CA TYR A 87 7.06 5.18 -1.63
C TYR A 87 7.42 5.72 -3.03
N ASP A 88 8.70 5.99 -3.27
CA ASP A 88 9.23 6.41 -4.57
C ASP A 88 9.09 5.34 -5.65
N LEU A 89 9.29 4.06 -5.30
CA LEU A 89 9.11 2.94 -6.22
C LEU A 89 7.66 2.79 -6.67
N ILE A 90 6.70 3.05 -5.77
CA ILE A 90 5.26 3.04 -6.09
C ILE A 90 4.87 4.28 -6.90
N GLY A 91 5.40 5.44 -6.53
CA GLY A 91 5.05 6.74 -7.09
C GLY A 91 3.99 7.46 -6.25
N TYR A 92 4.22 8.76 -5.98
CA TYR A 92 3.31 9.56 -5.15
C TYR A 92 1.95 9.81 -5.81
N ASP A 93 1.88 9.84 -7.14
CA ASP A 93 0.64 9.93 -7.91
C ASP A 93 -0.25 8.70 -7.69
N VAL A 94 0.35 7.51 -7.74
CA VAL A 94 -0.32 6.24 -7.46
C VAL A 94 -0.74 6.17 -6.00
N MET A 95 0.14 6.54 -5.06
CA MET A 95 -0.19 6.59 -3.64
C MET A 95 -1.36 7.53 -3.34
N LYS A 96 -1.44 8.68 -4.02
CA LYS A 96 -2.57 9.61 -3.89
C LYS A 96 -3.88 9.00 -4.37
N LEU A 97 -3.86 8.26 -5.48
CA LEU A 97 -5.04 7.53 -5.97
C LEU A 97 -5.49 6.44 -4.99
N ILE A 98 -4.54 5.66 -4.46
CA ILE A 98 -4.82 4.62 -3.46
C ILE A 98 -5.41 5.23 -2.19
N SER A 99 -4.77 6.28 -1.65
CA SER A 99 -5.25 6.99 -0.47
C SER A 99 -6.64 7.59 -0.68
N SER A 100 -6.91 8.20 -1.85
CA SER A 100 -8.24 8.71 -2.18
C SER A 100 -9.29 7.60 -2.23
N SER A 101 -8.94 6.44 -2.79
CA SER A 101 -9.83 5.27 -2.81
C SER A 101 -10.11 4.76 -1.39
N LEU A 102 -9.07 4.58 -0.57
CA LEU A 102 -9.20 4.09 0.81
C LEU A 102 -10.02 5.05 1.67
N LEU A 103 -9.78 6.37 1.60
CA LEU A 103 -10.56 7.36 2.34
C LEU A 103 -12.05 7.36 1.94
N THR A 104 -12.35 7.09 0.67
CA THR A 104 -13.74 7.03 0.20
C THR A 104 -14.45 5.75 0.65
N SER A 105 -13.73 4.63 0.64
CA SER A 105 -14.30 3.30 0.88
C SER A 105 -14.28 2.87 2.35
N LEU A 106 -13.36 3.38 3.17
CA LEU A 106 -13.24 3.00 4.57
C LEU A 106 -14.24 3.75 5.46
N PRO A 107 -14.78 3.11 6.51
CA PRO A 107 -15.65 3.77 7.49
C PRO A 107 -15.01 5.03 8.07
N ALA A 108 -15.80 6.08 8.34
CA ALA A 108 -15.29 7.36 8.82
C ALA A 108 -14.54 7.30 10.17
N ASN A 109 -14.74 6.23 10.95
CA ASN A 109 -14.05 5.99 12.22
C ASN A 109 -12.79 5.13 12.09
N ASP A 110 -12.45 4.68 10.87
CA ASP A 110 -11.23 3.91 10.62
C ASP A 110 -9.97 4.73 10.96
N ALA A 111 -8.93 4.06 11.43
CA ALA A 111 -7.68 4.71 11.81
C ALA A 111 -6.98 5.41 10.63
N TYR A 112 -7.19 4.94 9.39
CA TYR A 112 -6.61 5.52 8.18
C TYR A 112 -6.97 7.01 8.02
N HIS A 113 -8.22 7.36 8.31
CA HIS A 113 -8.71 8.75 8.24
C HIS A 113 -7.95 9.71 9.17
N LYS A 114 -7.41 9.20 10.29
CA LYS A 114 -6.69 10.02 11.28
C LYS A 114 -5.23 10.26 10.91
N ILE A 115 -4.63 9.34 10.16
CA ILE A 115 -3.22 9.39 9.83
C ILE A 115 -2.98 10.12 8.50
N TYR A 116 -3.96 10.12 7.61
CA TYR A 116 -3.83 10.76 6.31
C TYR A 116 -3.90 12.28 6.46
N VAL A 117 -2.84 12.95 6.03
CA VAL A 117 -2.77 14.41 5.97
C VAL A 117 -2.45 14.78 4.54
N LYS A 118 -3.20 15.74 3.98
CA LYS A 118 -2.85 16.28 2.66
C LYS A 118 -1.47 16.92 2.74
N THR A 119 -0.64 16.65 1.73
CA THR A 119 0.76 17.09 1.65
C THR A 119 0.95 18.01 0.44
N PRO A 120 0.56 19.31 0.53
CA PRO A 120 0.66 20.25 -0.60
C PRO A 120 2.07 20.35 -1.21
N VAL A 121 3.11 20.14 -0.41
CA VAL A 121 4.51 20.10 -0.89
C VAL A 121 4.71 18.98 -1.92
N LEU A 122 4.21 17.78 -1.63
CA LEU A 122 4.36 16.64 -2.53
C LEU A 122 3.49 16.81 -3.79
N ASP A 123 2.29 17.40 -3.64
CA ASP A 123 1.44 17.75 -4.78
C ASP A 123 2.16 18.71 -5.74
N LYS A 124 2.81 19.75 -5.21
CA LYS A 124 3.60 20.70 -6.00
C LYS A 124 4.79 20.04 -6.69
N MET A 125 5.46 19.09 -6.02
CA MET A 125 6.58 18.35 -6.61
C MET A 125 6.16 17.52 -7.83
N ILE A 126 4.97 16.89 -7.81
CA ILE A 126 4.44 16.19 -8.99
C ILE A 126 4.14 17.18 -10.10
N GLU A 127 3.42 18.27 -9.81
CA GLU A 127 3.06 19.27 -10.82
C GLU A 127 4.30 19.81 -11.52
N GLU A 128 5.37 20.09 -10.77
CA GLU A 128 6.65 20.51 -11.32
C GLU A 128 7.34 19.41 -12.14
N ALA A 129 7.32 18.15 -11.69
CA ALA A 129 7.93 17.02 -12.41
C ALA A 129 7.23 16.70 -13.75
N VAL A 130 5.91 16.87 -13.85
CA VAL A 130 5.15 16.69 -15.10
C VAL A 130 5.52 17.74 -16.15
N ASN A 131 6.00 18.92 -15.73
CA ASN A 131 6.46 19.96 -16.66
C ASN A 131 7.87 19.69 -17.24
N TRP A 132 8.52 18.58 -16.87
CA TRP A 132 9.86 18.21 -17.35
C TRP A 132 9.82 17.27 -18.57
N THR A 133 8.62 16.89 -19.04
CA THR A 133 8.37 16.07 -20.24
C THR A 133 7.64 16.87 -21.31
#